data_AF-A0A926C4E1-F1
#
_entry.id   AF-A0A926C4E1-F1
#
_cell.length_a   1.000
_cell.length_b   1.000
_cell.length_c   1.000
_cell.angle_alpha   90.00
_cell.angle_beta   90.00
_cell.angle_gamma   90.00
#
_symmetry.space_group_name_H-M   'P 1'
#
loop_
_entity.id
_entity.type
_entity.pdbx_description
1 polymer ?
#
loop_
_entity_poly.entity_id
_entity_poly.type
_entity_poly.pdbx_seq_one_letter_code
_entity_poly.pdbx_strand_id
1 'polypeptide(L)'
;MNTHVIPPQPDFRDTLPTADASGGRRWLYPRGITGRLTQWREAVAVVLLIALLAGPFVWVDGHPLFLFNVLERRFIFFGVPFWPQDFYLVAFGLVTFVVFITLFTVVYGRVFCGWACPQTIFMEMVFRKIEVWIEGDYTARQRLDAAPWTTGKMAKKGLKHGVFLLISFAISNTFLAYIIGRDAWLTLVTDNPAGHVGGLATMLVFTGIFYLVFARLREIVCNTICPYGRLQGVLLDKNSLVVAYDYIRGEP
;
A
#
# COMPACT_ATOMS: atom_id res chain seq x y z
N MET A 1 -28.48 31.98 34.89
CA MET A 1 -27.00 31.88 34.87
C MET A 1 -26.65 31.07 33.63
N ASN A 2 -26.51 31.74 32.49
CA ASN A 2 -26.22 31.08 31.21
C ASN A 2 -24.74 30.74 31.19
N THR A 3 -24.41 29.49 31.49
CA THR A 3 -23.07 28.97 31.31
C THR A 3 -22.79 28.89 29.81
N HIS A 4 -22.12 29.91 29.29
CA HIS A 4 -21.38 29.80 28.04
C HIS A 4 -20.32 28.72 28.25
N VAL A 5 -20.68 27.47 27.96
CA VAL A 5 -19.72 26.38 27.82
C VAL A 5 -18.92 26.72 26.57
N ILE A 6 -17.73 27.28 26.78
CA ILE A 6 -16.73 27.42 25.72
C ILE A 6 -16.48 26.00 25.21
N PRO A 7 -16.72 25.69 23.91
CA PRO A 7 -16.41 24.37 23.40
C PRO A 7 -14.92 24.10 23.65
N PRO A 8 -14.55 22.91 24.15
CA PRO A 8 -13.15 22.59 24.36
C PRO A 8 -12.39 22.85 23.07
N GLN A 9 -11.31 23.64 23.16
CA GLN A 9 -10.37 23.80 22.06
C GLN A 9 -10.00 22.39 21.60
N PRO A 10 -10.06 22.07 20.29
CA PRO A 10 -9.76 20.74 19.81
C PRO A 10 -8.33 20.40 20.24
N ASP A 11 -8.19 19.43 21.15
CA ASP A 11 -6.87 18.93 21.53
C ASP A 11 -6.23 18.38 20.26
N PHE A 12 -4.94 18.63 20.06
CA PHE A 12 -4.19 18.12 18.90
C PHE A 12 -4.22 16.58 18.85
N ARG A 13 -4.60 15.94 19.96
CA ARG A 13 -4.78 14.50 20.14
C ARG A 13 -6.13 13.97 19.68
N ASP A 14 -7.16 14.82 19.62
CA ASP A 14 -8.54 14.43 19.34
C ASP A 14 -8.91 14.54 17.86
N THR A 15 -8.02 15.12 17.04
CA THR A 15 -8.22 15.29 15.61
C THR A 15 -7.11 14.61 14.81
N LEU A 16 -7.47 13.90 13.74
CA LEU A 16 -6.47 13.39 12.81
C LEU A 16 -5.80 14.58 12.11
N PRO A 17 -4.47 14.62 11.95
CA PRO A 17 -3.77 15.72 11.25
C PRO A 17 -4.23 15.94 9.80
N THR A 18 -4.93 14.95 9.22
CA THR A 18 -5.49 14.96 7.87
C THR A 18 -6.99 15.29 7.83
N ALA A 19 -7.60 15.56 8.98
CA ALA A 19 -8.99 16.01 9.09
C ALA A 19 -9.03 17.55 9.13
N ASP A 20 -9.98 18.14 8.42
CA ASP A 20 -10.34 19.53 8.49
C ASP A 20 -11.17 19.81 9.75
N ALA A 21 -11.35 21.08 10.13
CA ALA A 21 -12.15 21.48 11.30
C ALA A 21 -13.62 21.00 11.23
N SER A 22 -14.10 20.70 10.02
CA SER A 22 -15.42 20.13 9.74
C SER A 22 -15.46 18.59 9.79
N GLY A 23 -14.32 17.91 10.03
CA GLY A 23 -14.17 16.46 9.91
C GLY A 23 -13.94 15.97 8.47
N GLY A 24 -13.91 16.87 7.48
CA GLY A 24 -13.60 16.54 6.08
C GLY A 24 -12.13 16.16 5.86
N ARG A 25 -11.81 15.43 4.78
CA ARG A 25 -10.42 15.07 4.47
C ARG A 25 -9.66 16.26 3.85
N ARG A 26 -8.54 16.63 4.48
CA ARG A 26 -7.53 17.52 3.87
C ARG A 26 -6.60 16.70 2.98
N TRP A 27 -6.58 17.01 1.68
CA TRP A 27 -5.66 16.34 0.75
C TRP A 27 -4.21 16.79 0.98
N LEU A 28 -3.31 15.81 1.12
CA LEU A 28 -1.90 16.05 1.34
C LEU A 28 -1.14 16.11 0.00
N TYR A 29 -0.30 17.13 -0.17
CA TYR A 29 0.66 17.26 -1.27
C TYR A 29 2.08 17.10 -0.74
N PRO A 30 2.56 15.86 -0.56
CA PRO A 30 3.89 15.61 -0.02
C PRO A 30 4.97 16.07 -1.00
N ARG A 31 5.96 16.78 -0.45
CA ARG A 31 7.16 17.22 -1.17
C ARG A 31 8.10 16.04 -1.39
N GLY A 32 8.68 15.96 -2.60
CA GLY A 32 9.73 14.99 -2.88
C GLY A 32 10.97 15.28 -2.05
N ILE A 33 11.49 14.27 -1.36
CA ILE A 33 12.75 14.35 -0.61
C ILE A 33 13.87 13.66 -1.38
N THR A 34 15.05 14.26 -1.40
CA THR A 34 16.26 13.69 -2.00
C THR A 34 17.30 13.45 -0.90
N GLY A 35 18.01 12.32 -0.98
CA GLY A 35 19.01 11.97 0.02
C GLY A 35 19.47 10.52 -0.08
N ARG A 36 20.57 10.19 0.61
CA ARG A 36 21.15 8.84 0.62
C ARG A 36 20.15 7.80 1.11
N LEU A 37 19.51 8.04 2.26
CA LEU A 37 18.52 7.10 2.81
C LEU A 37 17.31 6.91 1.88
N THR A 38 16.91 7.95 1.15
CA THR A 38 15.84 7.84 0.15
C THR A 38 16.26 6.94 -1.01
N GLN A 39 17.49 7.06 -1.51
CA GLN A 39 18.01 6.20 -2.58
C GLN A 39 18.08 4.73 -2.14
N TRP A 40 18.51 4.46 -0.91
CA TRP A 40 18.54 3.10 -0.37
C TRP A 40 17.12 2.53 -0.23
N ARG A 41 16.17 3.35 0.23
CA ARG A 41 14.76 2.96 0.31
C ARG A 41 14.18 2.65 -1.06
N GLU A 42 14.54 3.43 -2.08
CA GLU A 42 14.18 3.17 -3.47
C GLU A 42 14.76 1.84 -3.97
N ALA A 43 16.04 1.56 -3.70
CA ALA A 43 16.67 0.31 -4.10
C ALA A 43 15.99 -0.92 -3.45
N VAL A 44 15.74 -0.87 -2.14
CA VAL A 44 15.02 -1.94 -1.42
C VAL A 44 13.62 -2.14 -2.00
N ALA A 45 12.89 -1.05 -2.27
CA ALA A 45 11.56 -1.14 -2.84
C ALA A 45 11.55 -1.74 -4.26
N VAL A 46 12.55 -1.40 -5.09
CA VAL A 46 12.70 -1.99 -6.44
C VAL A 46 12.98 -3.49 -6.34
N VAL A 47 13.88 -3.91 -5.44
CA VAL A 47 14.17 -5.34 -5.21
C VAL A 47 12.90 -6.07 -4.78
N LEU A 48 12.13 -5.51 -3.84
CA LEU A 48 10.88 -6.12 -3.37
C LEU A 48 9.79 -6.17 -4.45
N LEU A 49 9.68 -5.14 -5.29
CA LEU A 49 8.75 -5.12 -6.41
C LEU A 49 9.13 -6.15 -7.48
N ILE A 50 10.41 -6.27 -7.82
CA ILE A 50 10.90 -7.31 -8.75
C ILE A 50 10.61 -8.69 -8.17
N ALA A 51 10.90 -8.92 -6.89
CA ALA A 51 10.63 -10.19 -6.23
C ALA A 51 9.12 -10.53 -6.24
N LEU A 52 8.25 -9.55 -6.00
CA LEU A 52 6.80 -9.72 -6.04
C LEU A 52 6.28 -9.99 -7.47
N LEU A 53 6.81 -9.30 -8.48
CA LEU A 53 6.38 -9.50 -9.87
C LEU A 53 6.95 -10.80 -10.46
N ALA A 54 8.15 -11.21 -10.06
CA ALA A 54 8.81 -12.43 -10.53
C ALA A 54 8.31 -13.67 -9.78
N GLY A 55 7.91 -13.54 -8.53
CA GLY A 55 7.56 -14.67 -7.66
C GLY A 55 6.54 -15.68 -8.22
N PRO A 56 5.44 -15.30 -8.90
CA PRO A 56 4.50 -16.29 -9.45
C PRO A 56 5.06 -17.03 -10.68
N PHE A 57 6.13 -16.54 -11.29
CA PHE A 57 6.79 -17.14 -12.44
C PHE A 57 8.01 -18.00 -12.05
N VAL A 58 8.45 -17.94 -10.80
CA VAL A 58 9.55 -18.78 -10.29
C VAL A 58 8.98 -20.14 -9.88
N TRP A 59 9.56 -21.20 -10.45
CA TRP A 59 9.21 -22.58 -10.16
C TRP A 59 10.39 -23.28 -9.49
N VAL A 60 10.09 -24.03 -8.44
CA VAL A 60 11.06 -24.85 -7.70
C VAL A 60 10.46 -26.25 -7.60
N ASP A 61 11.21 -27.26 -8.06
CA ASP A 61 10.82 -28.67 -7.98
C ASP A 61 9.43 -29.01 -8.56
N GLY A 62 9.03 -28.32 -9.64
CA GLY A 62 7.75 -28.57 -10.33
C GLY A 62 6.54 -27.88 -9.69
N HIS A 63 6.76 -27.06 -8.66
CA HIS A 63 5.73 -26.26 -8.02
C HIS A 63 6.04 -24.75 -8.10
N PRO A 64 5.03 -23.87 -8.17
CA PRO A 64 5.24 -22.43 -8.06
C PRO A 64 5.82 -22.07 -6.69
N LEU A 65 6.66 -21.03 -6.64
CA LEU A 65 7.31 -20.58 -5.40
C LEU A 65 6.29 -20.21 -4.32
N PHE A 66 5.19 -19.56 -4.72
CA PHE A 66 4.05 -19.30 -3.85
C PHE A 66 2.74 -19.54 -4.61
N LEU A 67 1.82 -20.27 -3.99
CA LEU A 67 0.46 -20.45 -4.47
C LEU A 67 -0.51 -20.39 -3.29
N PHE A 68 -1.50 -19.52 -3.37
CA PHE A 68 -2.52 -19.32 -2.34
C PHE A 68 -3.91 -19.64 -2.90
N ASN A 69 -4.11 -20.88 -3.33
CA ASN A 69 -5.40 -21.29 -3.90
C ASN A 69 -6.38 -21.65 -2.77
N VAL A 70 -7.15 -20.65 -2.36
CA VAL A 70 -8.19 -20.81 -1.32
C VAL A 70 -9.35 -21.68 -1.80
N LEU A 71 -9.69 -21.64 -3.09
CA LEU A 71 -10.81 -22.38 -3.66
C LEU A 71 -10.55 -23.89 -3.62
N GLU A 72 -9.35 -24.30 -4.05
CA GLU A 72 -8.92 -25.71 -4.06
C GLU A 72 -8.27 -26.15 -2.74
N ARG A 73 -8.11 -25.22 -1.78
CA ARG A 73 -7.40 -25.44 -0.50
C ARG A 73 -5.98 -25.98 -0.70
N ARG A 74 -5.30 -25.47 -1.72
CA ARG A 74 -3.91 -25.81 -2.05
C ARG A 74 -3.03 -24.62 -1.76
N PHE A 75 -2.18 -24.75 -0.75
CA PHE A 75 -1.21 -23.74 -0.37
C PHE A 75 0.19 -24.27 -0.66
N ILE A 76 0.98 -23.54 -1.43
CA ILE A 76 2.37 -23.90 -1.71
C ILE A 76 3.23 -22.74 -1.21
N PHE A 77 4.19 -23.05 -0.33
CA PHE A 77 5.18 -22.08 0.14
C PHE A 77 6.57 -22.60 -0.17
N PHE A 78 7.37 -21.78 -0.85
CA PHE A 78 8.73 -22.10 -1.26
C PHE A 78 8.84 -23.43 -2.05
N GLY A 79 7.86 -23.73 -2.89
CA GLY A 79 7.81 -24.98 -3.66
C GLY A 79 7.32 -26.21 -2.89
N VAL A 80 7.06 -26.11 -1.57
CA VAL A 80 6.53 -27.21 -0.76
C VAL A 80 5.01 -27.10 -0.67
N PRO A 81 4.24 -28.13 -1.08
CA PRO A 81 2.80 -28.15 -0.92
C PRO A 81 2.40 -28.42 0.53
N PHE A 82 1.59 -27.54 1.11
CA PHE A 82 1.02 -27.67 2.45
C PHE A 82 -0.40 -28.22 2.35
N TRP A 83 -0.61 -29.35 3.01
CA TRP A 83 -1.93 -29.96 3.16
C TRP A 83 -2.63 -29.43 4.41
N PRO A 84 -3.98 -29.51 4.50
CA PRO A 84 -4.72 -29.05 5.68
C PRO A 84 -4.28 -29.70 7.01
N GLN A 85 -3.73 -30.91 6.96
CA GLN A 85 -3.18 -31.62 8.11
C GLN A 85 -1.94 -30.91 8.67
N ASP A 86 -1.16 -30.25 7.82
CA ASP A 86 0.07 -29.53 8.15
C ASP A 86 -0.18 -28.06 8.50
N PHE A 87 -1.44 -27.66 8.69
CA PHE A 87 -1.81 -26.29 9.01
C PHE A 87 -1.20 -25.80 10.32
N TYR A 88 -0.83 -26.70 11.24
CA TYR A 88 -0.09 -26.34 12.45
C TYR A 88 1.28 -25.72 12.13
N LEU A 89 1.97 -26.15 11.07
CA LEU A 89 3.24 -25.55 10.63
C LEU A 89 3.02 -24.11 10.15
N VAL A 90 1.94 -23.87 9.41
CA VAL A 90 1.55 -22.51 8.97
C VAL A 90 1.21 -21.64 10.17
N ALA A 91 0.49 -22.18 11.17
CA ALA A 91 0.16 -21.47 12.40
C ALA A 91 1.41 -21.10 13.21
N PHE A 92 2.34 -22.03 13.42
CA PHE A 92 3.62 -21.75 14.08
C PHE A 92 4.46 -20.73 13.31
N GLY A 93 4.49 -20.82 11.99
CA GLY A 93 5.14 -19.85 11.12
C GLY A 93 4.53 -18.45 11.28
N LEU A 94 3.20 -18.34 11.29
CA LEU A 94 2.48 -17.08 11.48
C LEU A 94 2.75 -16.48 12.87
N VAL A 95 2.71 -17.28 13.93
CA VAL A 95 2.99 -16.80 15.30
C VAL A 95 4.43 -16.31 15.40
N THR A 96 5.40 -17.08 14.88
CA THR A 96 6.81 -16.70 14.86
C THR A 96 7.01 -15.40 14.08
N PHE A 97 6.36 -15.25 12.93
CA PHE A 97 6.42 -14.04 12.12
C PHE A 97 5.83 -12.81 12.83
N VAL A 98 4.69 -12.95 13.50
CA VAL A 98 4.06 -11.87 14.28
C VAL A 98 4.95 -11.45 15.45
N VAL A 99 5.50 -12.41 16.20
CA VAL A 99 6.44 -12.13 17.30
C VAL A 99 7.70 -11.43 16.77
N PHE A 100 8.26 -11.92 15.67
CA PHE A 100 9.44 -11.33 15.02
C PHE A 100 9.19 -9.88 14.61
N ILE A 101 8.09 -9.60 13.89
CA ILE A 101 7.73 -8.23 13.51
C ILE A 101 7.50 -7.37 14.74
N THR A 102 6.84 -7.89 15.77
CA THR A 102 6.58 -7.15 17.01
C THR A 102 7.90 -6.74 17.67
N LEU A 103 8.83 -7.67 17.85
CA LEU A 103 10.15 -7.39 18.43
C LEU A 103 10.96 -6.43 17.57
N PHE A 104 10.95 -6.61 16.24
CA PHE A 104 11.59 -5.68 15.31
C PHE A 104 11.00 -4.26 15.43
N THR A 105 9.69 -4.16 15.63
CA THR A 105 8.98 -2.88 15.79
C THR A 105 9.34 -2.19 17.10
N VAL A 106 9.50 -2.93 18.19
CA VAL A 106 9.90 -2.35 19.49
C VAL A 106 11.30 -1.73 19.39
N VAL A 107 12.22 -2.40 18.69
CA VAL A 107 13.61 -1.95 18.54
C VAL A 107 13.75 -0.83 17.52
N TYR A 108 13.21 -1.00 16.32
CA TYR A 108 13.42 -0.11 15.17
C TYR A 108 12.22 0.80 14.86
N GLY A 109 11.16 0.74 15.65
CA GLY A 109 9.98 1.59 15.50
C GLY A 109 9.29 1.43 14.14
N ARG A 110 9.06 2.54 13.45
CA ARG A 110 8.31 2.60 12.18
C ARG A 110 9.14 2.27 10.93
N VAL A 111 10.34 1.74 11.08
CA VAL A 111 11.22 1.40 9.93
C VAL A 111 10.54 0.44 8.96
N PHE A 112 9.81 -0.58 9.45
CA PHE A 112 9.08 -1.51 8.59
C PHE A 112 8.02 -0.80 7.72
N CYS A 113 7.19 0.06 8.35
CA CYS A 113 6.19 0.88 7.66
C CYS A 113 6.81 1.76 6.57
N GLY A 114 8.02 2.27 6.78
CA GLY A 114 8.71 3.14 5.83
C GLY A 114 9.42 2.41 4.68
N TRP A 115 9.94 1.21 4.92
CA TRP A 115 10.87 0.53 3.99
C TRP A 115 10.28 -0.69 3.29
N ALA A 116 9.49 -1.51 3.98
CA ALA A 116 9.04 -2.81 3.50
C ALA A 116 7.52 -2.91 3.32
N CYS A 117 6.75 -1.96 3.88
CA CYS A 117 5.29 -1.99 3.80
C CYS A 117 4.82 -1.93 2.34
N PRO A 118 3.99 -2.89 1.88
CA PRO A 118 3.50 -2.90 0.51
C PRO A 118 2.75 -1.61 0.14
N GLN A 119 1.92 -1.10 1.07
CA GLN A 119 1.18 0.14 0.86
C GLN A 119 2.12 1.33 0.59
N THR A 120 3.20 1.46 1.37
CA THR A 120 4.20 2.51 1.19
C THR A 120 4.98 2.33 -0.11
N ILE A 121 5.44 1.12 -0.41
CA ILE A 121 6.23 0.83 -1.60
C ILE A 121 5.45 1.21 -2.86
N PHE A 122 4.22 0.72 -3.01
CA PHE A 122 3.40 1.05 -4.17
C PHE A 122 3.09 2.55 -4.23
N MET A 123 2.64 3.14 -3.12
CA MET A 123 2.20 4.53 -3.10
C MET A 123 3.35 5.51 -3.36
N GLU A 124 4.48 5.34 -2.69
CA GLU A 124 5.64 6.25 -2.77
C GLU A 124 6.46 6.01 -4.04
N MET A 125 6.76 4.76 -4.39
CA MET A 125 7.71 4.45 -5.46
C MET A 125 7.06 4.37 -6.84
N VAL A 126 5.80 3.94 -6.91
CA VAL A 126 5.10 3.77 -8.19
C VAL A 126 4.16 4.95 -8.42
N PHE A 127 3.10 5.06 -7.64
CA PHE A 127 2.02 6.02 -7.91
C PHE A 127 2.47 7.47 -7.75
N ARG A 128 3.26 7.79 -6.72
CA ARG A 128 3.70 9.17 -6.47
C ARG A 128 4.77 9.65 -7.44
N LYS A 129 5.73 8.79 -7.84
CA LYS A 129 6.72 9.16 -8.88
C LYS A 129 6.03 9.46 -10.22
N ILE A 130 5.02 8.67 -10.57
CA ILE A 130 4.22 8.89 -11.78
C ILE A 130 3.39 10.18 -11.66
N GLU A 131 2.78 10.42 -10.50
CA GLU A 131 2.03 11.66 -10.27
C GLU A 131 2.93 12.91 -10.37
N VAL A 132 4.16 12.85 -9.84
CA VAL A 132 5.15 13.93 -9.96
C VAL A 132 5.63 14.07 -11.41
N TRP A 133 5.78 12.98 -12.15
CA TRP A 133 6.17 13.03 -13.56
C TRP A 133 5.10 13.68 -14.47
N ILE A 134 3.80 13.43 -14.18
CA ILE A 134 2.68 13.95 -14.97
C ILE A 134 2.25 15.36 -14.54
N GLU A 135 2.10 15.59 -13.23
CA GLU A 135 1.54 16.83 -12.68
C GLU A 135 2.60 17.81 -12.16
N GLY A 136 3.84 17.36 -11.94
CA GLY A 136 4.95 18.16 -11.43
C GLY A 136 5.08 18.12 -9.90
N ASP A 137 5.89 19.05 -9.38
CA ASP A 137 6.19 19.14 -7.95
C ASP A 137 4.94 19.48 -7.09
N TYR A 138 5.05 19.40 -5.77
CA TYR A 138 3.95 19.61 -4.83
C TYR A 138 3.23 20.96 -5.03
N THR A 139 3.96 22.04 -5.30
CA THR A 139 3.38 23.37 -5.58
C THR A 139 2.62 23.40 -6.90
N ALA A 140 3.15 22.74 -7.93
CA ALA A 140 2.50 22.64 -9.24
C ALA A 140 1.18 21.87 -9.14
N ARG A 141 1.15 20.78 -8.37
CA ARG A 141 -0.07 20.00 -8.09
C ARG A 141 -1.12 20.82 -7.34
N GLN A 142 -0.71 21.51 -6.28
CA GLN A 142 -1.62 22.36 -5.50
C GLN A 142 -2.23 23.48 -6.38
N ARG A 143 -1.42 24.12 -7.23
CA ARG A 143 -1.90 25.13 -8.19
C ARG A 143 -2.82 24.51 -9.25
N LEU A 144 -2.48 23.33 -9.78
CA LEU A 144 -3.29 22.64 -10.79
C LEU A 144 -4.66 22.25 -10.22
N ASP A 145 -4.72 21.82 -8.96
CA ASP A 145 -5.97 21.45 -8.30
C ASP A 145 -6.83 22.68 -7.97
N ALA A 146 -6.22 23.80 -7.58
CA ALA A 146 -6.92 25.08 -7.38
C ALA A 146 -7.37 25.76 -8.68
N ALA A 147 -6.71 25.51 -9.81
CA ALA A 147 -7.03 26.11 -11.10
C ALA A 147 -8.37 25.62 -11.68
N PRO A 148 -9.07 26.44 -12.51
CA PRO A 148 -10.29 26.03 -13.19
C PRO A 148 -10.07 24.83 -14.14
N TRP A 149 -11.15 24.13 -14.47
CA TRP A 149 -11.12 23.00 -15.41
C TRP A 149 -10.82 23.49 -16.83
N THR A 150 -9.55 23.43 -17.20
CA THR A 150 -9.06 23.67 -18.56
C THR A 150 -8.83 22.35 -19.29
N THR A 151 -8.81 22.38 -20.63
CA THR A 151 -8.45 21.21 -21.47
C THR A 151 -7.10 20.62 -21.09
N GLY A 152 -6.11 21.47 -20.76
CA GLY A 152 -4.81 21.03 -20.26
C GLY A 152 -4.88 20.29 -18.92
N LYS A 153 -5.74 20.74 -17.99
CA LYS A 153 -5.98 20.05 -16.70
C LYS A 153 -6.67 18.71 -16.91
N MET A 154 -7.68 18.65 -17.77
CA MET A 154 -8.38 17.40 -18.10
C MET A 154 -7.43 16.37 -18.72
N ALA A 155 -6.56 16.77 -19.67
CA ALA A 155 -5.59 15.89 -20.26
C ALA A 155 -4.60 15.33 -19.23
N LYS A 156 -4.03 16.18 -18.36
CA LYS A 156 -3.10 15.74 -17.29
C LYS A 156 -3.77 14.80 -16.29
N LYS A 157 -4.97 15.15 -15.80
CA LYS A 157 -5.71 14.31 -14.86
C LYS A 157 -6.15 13.00 -15.51
N GLY A 158 -6.63 13.06 -16.76
CA GLY A 158 -6.99 11.89 -17.55
C GLY A 158 -5.81 10.94 -17.76
N LEU A 159 -4.65 11.46 -18.15
CA LEU A 159 -3.42 10.69 -18.28
C LEU A 159 -3.02 10.04 -16.94
N LYS A 160 -3.07 10.79 -15.84
CA LYS A 160 -2.80 10.25 -14.50
C LYS A 160 -3.72 9.07 -14.18
N HIS A 161 -5.02 9.25 -14.34
CA HIS A 161 -5.99 8.19 -14.03
C HIS A 161 -5.86 6.98 -14.97
N GLY A 162 -5.55 7.21 -16.25
CA GLY A 162 -5.26 6.14 -17.21
C GLY A 162 -4.03 5.32 -16.82
N VAL A 163 -2.92 5.97 -16.47
CA VAL A 163 -1.70 5.27 -16.02
C VAL A 163 -1.94 4.56 -14.68
N PHE A 164 -2.68 5.17 -13.75
CA PHE A 164 -3.01 4.55 -12.47
C PHE A 164 -3.87 3.30 -12.66
N LEU A 165 -4.83 3.34 -13.57
CA LEU A 165 -5.66 2.19 -13.90
C LEU A 165 -4.83 1.07 -14.54
N LEU A 166 -3.94 1.40 -15.47
CA LEU A 166 -3.05 0.43 -16.12
C LEU A 166 -2.14 -0.29 -15.12
N ILE A 167 -1.55 0.47 -14.17
CA ILE A 167 -0.69 -0.12 -13.14
C ILE A 167 -1.49 -0.94 -12.14
N SER A 168 -2.65 -0.45 -11.73
CA SER A 168 -3.54 -1.21 -10.84
C SER A 168 -3.98 -2.53 -11.49
N PHE A 169 -4.20 -2.51 -12.80
CA PHE A 169 -4.49 -3.70 -13.59
C PHE A 169 -3.31 -4.68 -13.60
N ALA A 170 -2.08 -4.21 -13.86
CA ALA A 170 -0.89 -5.06 -13.84
C ALA A 170 -0.64 -5.70 -12.46
N ILE A 171 -0.81 -4.93 -11.38
CA ILE A 171 -0.67 -5.43 -10.00
C ILE A 171 -1.76 -6.45 -9.70
N SER A 172 -3.02 -6.12 -9.97
CA SER A 172 -4.17 -7.03 -9.80
C SER A 172 -3.94 -8.36 -10.51
N ASN A 173 -3.43 -8.31 -11.74
CA ASN A 173 -3.18 -9.47 -12.56
C ASN A 173 -2.04 -10.36 -12.02
N THR A 174 -0.98 -9.74 -11.45
CA THR A 174 0.08 -10.46 -10.72
C THR A 174 -0.47 -11.12 -9.45
N PHE A 175 -1.29 -10.41 -8.68
CA PHE A 175 -1.95 -10.96 -7.49
C PHE A 175 -2.88 -12.12 -7.84
N LEU A 176 -3.58 -12.04 -8.97
CA LEU A 176 -4.40 -13.13 -9.45
C LEU A 176 -3.54 -14.37 -9.75
N ALA A 177 -2.39 -14.20 -10.42
CA ALA A 177 -1.45 -15.29 -10.67
C ALA A 177 -0.96 -15.99 -9.39
N TYR A 178 -0.85 -15.27 -8.26
CA TYR A 178 -0.55 -15.88 -6.95
C TYR A 178 -1.71 -16.71 -6.36
N ILE A 179 -2.95 -16.38 -6.69
CA ILE A 179 -4.15 -17.05 -6.15
C ILE A 179 -4.52 -18.27 -6.99
N ILE A 180 -4.66 -18.10 -8.31
CA ILE A 180 -5.09 -19.18 -9.23
C ILE A 180 -3.92 -19.97 -9.81
N GLY A 181 -2.69 -19.47 -9.69
CA GLY A 181 -1.49 -20.06 -10.26
C GLY A 181 -1.21 -19.57 -11.68
N ARG A 182 0.07 -19.65 -12.09
CA ARG A 182 0.54 -19.20 -13.40
C ARG A 182 -0.24 -19.82 -14.56
N ASP A 183 -0.48 -21.13 -14.54
CA ASP A 183 -1.02 -21.82 -15.71
C ASP A 183 -2.50 -21.48 -15.94
N ALA A 184 -3.30 -21.47 -14.86
CA ALA A 184 -4.69 -21.02 -14.92
C ALA A 184 -4.83 -19.53 -15.25
N TRP A 185 -3.87 -18.72 -14.79
CA TRP A 185 -3.79 -17.32 -15.18
C TRP A 185 -3.43 -17.15 -16.66
N LEU A 186 -2.47 -17.93 -17.18
CA LEU A 186 -2.05 -17.88 -18.57
C LEU A 186 -3.24 -18.23 -19.47
N THR A 187 -3.98 -19.28 -19.14
CA THR A 187 -5.20 -19.64 -19.88
C THR A 187 -6.24 -18.53 -19.84
N LEU A 188 -6.42 -17.87 -18.69
CA LEU A 188 -7.37 -16.75 -18.56
C LEU A 188 -6.98 -15.53 -19.44
N VAL A 189 -5.69 -15.31 -19.67
CA VAL A 189 -5.18 -14.20 -20.50
C VAL A 189 -5.16 -14.55 -21.98
N THR A 190 -4.86 -15.80 -22.35
CA THR A 190 -4.73 -16.23 -23.75
C THR A 190 -6.03 -16.71 -24.39
N ASP A 191 -6.97 -17.20 -23.58
CA ASP A 191 -8.25 -17.75 -24.06
C ASP A 191 -9.29 -16.64 -24.32
N ASN A 192 -10.38 -16.99 -25.01
CA ASN A 192 -11.42 -16.03 -25.36
C ASN A 192 -12.12 -15.47 -24.10
N PRO A 193 -12.17 -14.13 -23.91
CA PRO A 193 -12.79 -13.50 -22.75
C PRO A 193 -14.25 -13.91 -22.51
N ALA A 194 -14.97 -14.33 -23.56
CA ALA A 194 -16.36 -14.79 -23.45
C ALA A 194 -16.50 -16.14 -22.73
N GLY A 195 -15.45 -16.97 -22.70
CA GLY A 195 -15.46 -18.29 -22.04
C GLY A 195 -15.21 -18.23 -20.53
N HIS A 196 -14.62 -17.15 -20.03
CA HIS A 196 -14.16 -17.02 -18.63
C HIS A 196 -14.70 -15.77 -17.95
N VAL A 197 -16.00 -15.51 -18.09
CA VAL A 197 -16.69 -14.33 -17.54
C VAL A 197 -16.44 -14.17 -16.03
N GLY A 198 -16.39 -15.28 -15.28
CA GLY A 198 -16.07 -15.27 -13.85
C GLY A 198 -14.66 -14.75 -13.56
N GLY A 199 -13.64 -15.25 -14.26
CA GLY A 199 -12.26 -14.80 -14.09
C GLY A 199 -12.06 -13.34 -14.50
N LEU A 200 -12.71 -12.91 -15.59
CA LEU A 200 -12.70 -11.53 -16.04
C LEU A 200 -13.37 -10.59 -15.02
N ALA A 201 -14.53 -10.96 -14.48
CA ALA A 201 -15.22 -10.18 -13.47
C ALA A 201 -14.38 -10.03 -12.19
N THR A 202 -13.79 -11.12 -11.70
CA THR A 202 -12.87 -11.09 -10.55
C THR A 202 -11.69 -10.15 -10.82
N MET A 203 -11.06 -10.25 -11.98
CA MET A 203 -9.95 -9.40 -12.37
C MET A 203 -10.30 -7.91 -12.43
N LEU A 204 -11.48 -7.56 -12.95
CA LEU A 204 -11.96 -6.18 -12.98
C LEU A 204 -12.28 -5.65 -11.58
N VAL A 205 -12.88 -6.48 -10.72
CA VAL A 205 -13.17 -6.11 -9.32
C VAL A 205 -11.88 -5.85 -8.56
N PHE A 206 -10.90 -6.75 -8.62
CA PHE A 206 -9.61 -6.55 -7.97
C PHE A 206 -8.88 -5.30 -8.51
N THR A 207 -8.91 -5.09 -9.83
CA THR A 207 -8.34 -3.89 -10.45
C THR A 207 -9.01 -2.62 -9.92
N GLY A 208 -10.34 -2.61 -9.82
CA GLY A 208 -11.11 -1.50 -9.27
C GLY A 208 -10.79 -1.22 -7.81
N ILE A 209 -10.61 -2.26 -6.98
CA ILE A 209 -10.21 -2.13 -5.59
C ILE A 209 -8.80 -1.53 -5.48
N PHE A 210 -7.82 -2.07 -6.19
CA PHE A 210 -6.45 -1.52 -6.18
C PHE A 210 -6.42 -0.08 -6.68
N TYR A 211 -7.16 0.22 -7.74
CA TYR A 211 -7.30 1.58 -8.23
C TYR A 211 -7.90 2.51 -7.18
N LEU A 212 -8.99 2.13 -6.51
CA LEU A 212 -9.61 2.92 -5.45
C LEU A 212 -8.64 3.17 -4.28
N VAL A 213 -7.89 2.14 -3.90
CA VAL A 213 -6.91 2.20 -2.82
C VAL A 213 -5.82 3.23 -3.10
N PHE A 214 -5.22 3.21 -4.29
CA PHE A 214 -4.09 4.10 -4.61
C PHE A 214 -4.50 5.45 -5.20
N ALA A 215 -5.63 5.52 -5.92
CA ALA A 215 -6.12 6.77 -6.46
C ALA A 215 -6.80 7.62 -5.37
N ARG A 216 -7.63 7.01 -4.51
CA ARG A 216 -8.46 7.72 -3.53
C ARG A 216 -8.01 7.48 -2.09
N LEU A 217 -7.97 6.26 -1.58
CA LEU A 217 -7.80 6.02 -0.13
C LEU A 217 -6.42 6.45 0.39
N ARG A 218 -5.34 6.10 -0.34
CA ARG A 218 -3.95 6.53 -0.07
C ARG A 218 -3.58 6.41 1.42
N GLU A 219 -3.40 7.53 2.12
CA GLU A 219 -3.00 7.62 3.52
C GLU A 219 -4.06 7.13 4.51
N ILE A 220 -5.34 7.11 4.13
CA ILE A 220 -6.43 6.57 4.96
C ILE A 220 -6.17 5.10 5.28
N VAL A 221 -5.55 4.38 4.35
CA VAL A 221 -5.19 2.98 4.56
C VAL A 221 -4.24 2.86 5.75
N CYS A 222 -3.18 3.66 5.81
CA CYS A 222 -2.19 3.58 6.87
C CYS A 222 -2.71 4.13 8.21
N ASN A 223 -3.53 5.19 8.19
CA ASN A 223 -3.99 5.86 9.41
C ASN A 223 -5.21 5.19 10.04
N THR A 224 -6.09 4.59 9.24
CA THR A 224 -7.41 4.10 9.72
C THR A 224 -7.61 2.60 9.49
N ILE A 225 -7.23 2.08 8.33
CA ILE A 225 -7.55 0.69 7.94
C ILE A 225 -6.47 -0.29 8.43
N CYS A 226 -5.21 0.13 8.41
CA CYS A 226 -4.07 -0.73 8.72
C CYS A 226 -4.05 -1.06 10.21
N PRO A 227 -4.28 -2.32 10.62
CA PRO A 227 -4.25 -2.69 12.03
C PRO A 227 -2.86 -2.50 12.62
N TYR A 228 -1.81 -2.74 11.83
CA TYR A 228 -0.42 -2.62 12.26
C TYR A 228 -0.04 -1.18 12.62
N GLY A 229 -0.43 -0.18 11.81
CA GLY A 229 -0.17 1.23 12.10
C GLY A 229 -0.78 1.69 13.43
N ARG A 230 -1.95 1.15 13.78
CA ARG A 230 -2.63 1.43 15.06
C ARG A 230 -1.99 0.69 16.23
N LEU A 231 -1.64 -0.59 16.05
CA LEU A 231 -0.96 -1.39 17.08
C LEU A 231 0.44 -0.84 17.41
N GLN A 232 1.14 -0.26 16.44
CA GLN A 232 2.42 0.40 16.67
C GLN A 232 2.35 1.49 17.75
N GLY A 233 1.23 2.20 17.90
CA GLY A 233 1.09 3.21 18.97
C GLY A 233 1.18 2.63 20.39
N VAL A 234 0.82 1.36 20.57
CA VAL A 234 0.85 0.65 21.87
C VAL A 234 2.16 -0.11 22.07
N LEU A 235 2.81 -0.52 20.98
CA LEU A 235 4.07 -1.29 21.02
C LEU A 235 5.31 -0.42 21.20
N LEU A 236 5.22 0.89 20.99
CA LEU A 236 6.34 1.81 21.19
C LEU A 236 6.51 2.14 22.67
N ASP A 237 7.73 1.97 23.16
CA ASP A 237 8.14 2.39 24.52
C ASP A 237 9.05 3.63 24.45
N LYS A 238 9.37 4.24 25.59
CA LYS A 238 10.26 5.40 25.73
C LYS A 238 11.66 5.16 25.12
N ASN A 239 12.09 3.89 25.07
CA ASN A 239 13.37 3.48 24.51
C ASN A 239 13.30 3.20 22.99
N SER A 240 12.12 3.21 22.39
CA SER A 240 11.95 2.95 20.97
C SER A 240 12.37 4.15 20.13
N LEU A 241 13.05 3.90 18.99
CA LEU A 241 13.43 4.94 18.05
C LEU A 241 12.20 5.48 17.31
N VAL A 242 11.78 6.70 17.64
CA VAL A 242 10.64 7.38 17.00
C VAL A 242 11.12 8.68 16.34
N VAL A 243 10.74 8.86 15.07
CA VAL A 243 10.90 10.16 14.38
C VAL A 243 9.74 11.05 14.81
N ALA A 244 10.01 11.91 15.79
CA ALA A 244 9.07 12.89 16.31
C ALA A 244 9.57 14.30 16.00
N TYR A 245 8.65 15.26 16.09
CA TYR A 245 8.99 16.66 15.99
C TYR A 245 9.87 17.09 17.17
N ASP A 246 11.01 17.70 16.86
CA ASP A 246 11.90 18.27 17.87
C ASP A 246 11.40 19.67 18.26
N TYR A 247 10.69 19.74 19.38
CA TYR A 247 10.13 20.99 19.89
C TYR A 247 11.19 22.01 20.29
N ILE A 248 12.44 21.58 20.55
CA ILE A 248 13.56 22.47 20.89
C ILE A 248 14.02 23.23 19.64
N ARG A 249 13.85 22.63 18.46
CA ARG A 249 14.33 23.20 17.19
C ARG A 249 13.47 24.35 16.66
N GLY A 250 12.26 24.53 17.18
CA GLY A 250 11.31 25.54 16.72
C GLY A 250 10.72 25.25 15.34
N GLU A 251 9.51 25.76 15.09
CA GLU A 251 8.84 25.62 13.79
C GLU A 251 9.47 26.61 12.78
N PRO A 252 9.76 26.21 11.54
CA PRO A 252 10.11 27.15 10.48
C PRO A 252 8.90 27.94 9.97
#